data_AF-A0AAF3EKN0-F1
#
_entry.id   AF-A0AAF3EKN0-F1
#
_cell.length_a   1.000
_cell.length_b   1.000
_cell.length_c   1.000
_cell.angle_alpha   90.00
_cell.angle_beta   90.00
_cell.angle_gamma   90.00
#
_symmetry.space_group_name_H-M   'P 1'
#
loop_
_entity.id
_entity.type
_entity.pdbx_description
1 polymer ?
#
loop_
_entity_poly.entity_id
_entity_poly.type
_entity_poly.pdbx_seq_one_letter_code
_entity_poly.pdbx_strand_id
1 'polypeptide(L)'
;MHHVLSTIAHVKRALSETIVRRLLTDLLSNPTNIKDMVPFILGLETEEQRMSMSWDYSDMFSWASYEEKTLQLERDLYKWNDVTLGNCFTFNHRNNTDAQYLGRMTGIMGGFLASLKINSNEYCPWVDTMGIQVFVHPAEEDIFSESVSTMCQPGGQTDIYPFMTAYTRLGGQYGTCIKEASQVKQYFYTGAYATDGCLQSCYQQACENICGCMDPRYPMSQTASACGLTQRNCVDEVTTNLGDPTRSEFPS
;
A
#
# COMPACT_ATOMS: atom_id res chain seq x y z
N MET A 1 9.35 -19.55 -0.93
CA MET A 1 9.80 -19.89 -2.30
C MET A 1 8.76 -20.61 -3.16
N HIS A 2 7.97 -21.55 -2.60
CA HIS A 2 6.92 -22.27 -3.36
C HIS A 2 5.78 -21.36 -3.85
N HIS A 3 5.37 -20.37 -3.05
CA HIS A 3 4.33 -19.41 -3.43
C HIS A 3 4.78 -18.46 -4.55
N VAL A 4 5.93 -17.79 -4.41
CA VAL A 4 6.50 -16.91 -5.45
C VAL A 4 6.73 -17.65 -6.78
N LEU A 5 7.20 -18.90 -6.74
CA LEU A 5 7.38 -19.71 -7.96
C LEU A 5 6.04 -20.13 -8.60
N SER A 6 4.99 -20.36 -7.79
CA SER A 6 3.64 -20.59 -8.30
C SER A 6 3.04 -19.34 -8.95
N THR A 7 3.30 -18.15 -8.39
CA THR A 7 2.91 -16.84 -8.96
C THR A 7 3.57 -16.63 -10.32
N ILE A 8 4.87 -16.86 -10.43
CA ILE A 8 5.61 -16.77 -11.70
C ILE A 8 5.10 -17.81 -12.73
N ALA A 9 4.71 -19.00 -12.28
CA ALA A 9 4.14 -20.03 -13.15
C ALA A 9 2.72 -19.70 -13.65
N HIS A 10 1.91 -19.00 -12.84
CA HIS A 10 0.60 -18.50 -13.23
C HIS A 10 0.70 -17.33 -14.23
N VAL A 11 1.60 -16.38 -13.95
CA VAL A 11 1.92 -15.25 -14.83
C VAL A 11 2.47 -15.73 -16.18
N LYS A 12 3.24 -16.83 -16.20
CA LYS A 12 3.74 -17.46 -17.45
C LYS A 12 2.63 -17.94 -18.40
N ARG A 13 1.43 -18.25 -17.90
CA ARG A 13 0.31 -18.71 -18.74
C ARG A 13 -0.43 -17.58 -19.45
N ALA A 14 -0.29 -16.33 -18.98
CA ALA A 14 -1.02 -15.18 -19.51
C ALA A 14 -0.20 -14.29 -20.47
N LEU A 15 1.13 -14.42 -20.49
CA LEU A 15 2.00 -13.50 -21.22
C LEU A 15 2.56 -14.12 -22.49
N SER A 16 2.47 -13.39 -23.61
CA SER A 16 3.10 -13.80 -24.86
C SER A 16 4.62 -13.88 -24.71
N GLU A 17 5.26 -14.80 -25.43
CA GLU A 17 6.71 -15.02 -25.35
C GLU A 17 7.52 -13.73 -25.61
N THR A 18 6.99 -12.85 -26.45
CA THR A 18 7.55 -11.53 -26.77
C THR A 18 7.54 -10.58 -25.57
N ILE A 19 6.47 -10.56 -24.78
CA ILE A 19 6.35 -9.71 -23.58
C ILE A 19 7.33 -10.19 -22.51
N VAL A 20 7.41 -11.51 -22.30
CA VAL A 20 8.33 -12.12 -21.33
C VAL A 20 9.79 -11.84 -21.69
N ARG A 21 10.15 -11.94 -22.99
CA ARG A 21 11.50 -11.60 -23.47
C ARG A 21 11.83 -10.12 -23.25
N ARG A 22 10.89 -9.20 -23.50
CA ARG A 22 11.08 -7.77 -23.26
C ARG A 22 11.32 -7.48 -21.77
N LEU A 23 10.46 -8.00 -20.90
CA LEU A 23 10.60 -7.88 -19.45
C LEU A 23 11.94 -8.41 -18.93
N LEU A 24 12.37 -9.59 -19.40
CA LEU A 24 13.67 -10.14 -19.05
C LEU A 24 14.83 -9.26 -19.54
N THR A 25 14.72 -8.68 -20.74
CA THR A 25 15.75 -7.77 -21.28
C THR A 25 15.84 -6.48 -20.45
N ASP A 26 14.69 -5.94 -20.04
CA ASP A 26 14.62 -4.74 -19.20
C ASP A 26 15.23 -5.00 -17.81
N LEU A 27 14.94 -6.17 -17.21
CA LEU A 27 15.55 -6.58 -15.93
C LEU A 27 17.05 -6.87 -16.03
N LEU A 28 17.51 -7.43 -17.15
CA LEU A 28 18.93 -7.69 -17.37
C LEU A 28 19.71 -6.39 -17.62
N SER A 29 19.08 -5.38 -18.22
CA SER A 29 19.71 -4.08 -18.47
C SER A 29 19.78 -3.22 -17.21
N ASN A 30 18.75 -3.22 -16.36
CA ASN A 30 18.80 -2.61 -15.05
C ASN A 30 18.09 -3.47 -13.97
N PRO A 31 18.85 -4.24 -13.18
CA PRO A 31 18.29 -5.13 -12.15
C PRO A 31 17.50 -4.41 -11.06
N THR A 32 17.71 -3.10 -10.85
CA THR A 32 16.96 -2.33 -9.84
C THR A 32 15.48 -2.17 -10.21
N ASN A 33 15.15 -2.22 -11.50
CA ASN A 33 13.78 -2.08 -12.02
C ASN A 33 12.86 -3.23 -11.57
N ILE A 34 13.41 -4.29 -10.99
CA ILE A 34 12.61 -5.39 -10.43
C ILE A 34 11.69 -4.91 -9.30
N LYS A 35 12.12 -3.88 -8.54
CA LYS A 35 11.35 -3.30 -7.44
C LYS A 35 10.06 -2.63 -7.93
N ASP A 36 10.06 -2.09 -9.15
CA ASP A 36 8.87 -1.46 -9.75
C ASP A 36 8.07 -2.42 -10.64
N MET A 37 8.75 -3.37 -11.28
CA MET A 37 8.13 -4.31 -12.21
C MET A 37 7.26 -5.34 -11.52
N VAL A 38 7.69 -5.83 -10.35
CA VAL A 38 6.93 -6.86 -9.61
C VAL A 38 5.59 -6.31 -9.13
N PRO A 39 5.50 -5.15 -8.44
CA PRO A 39 4.22 -4.53 -8.10
C PRO A 39 3.34 -4.26 -9.32
N PHE A 40 3.91 -3.81 -10.45
CA PHE A 40 3.13 -3.60 -11.67
C PHE A 40 2.46 -4.90 -12.17
N ILE A 41 3.19 -6.02 -12.18
CA ILE A 41 2.64 -7.32 -12.57
C ILE A 41 1.59 -7.79 -11.56
N LEU A 42 1.87 -7.67 -10.26
CA LEU A 42 0.93 -8.06 -9.20
C LEU A 42 -0.36 -7.25 -9.26
N GLY A 43 -0.28 -5.96 -9.63
CA GLY A 43 -1.44 -5.09 -9.79
C GLY A 43 -2.40 -5.53 -10.90
N LEU A 44 -1.97 -6.38 -11.82
CA LEU A 44 -2.83 -6.95 -12.87
C LEU A 44 -3.68 -8.15 -12.38
N GLU A 45 -3.31 -8.75 -11.25
CA GLU A 45 -4.09 -9.82 -10.63
C GLU A 45 -5.21 -9.25 -9.74
N THR A 46 -6.26 -10.03 -9.49
CA THR A 46 -7.35 -9.59 -8.62
C THR A 46 -6.90 -9.51 -7.16
N GLU A 47 -7.59 -8.68 -6.37
CA GLU A 47 -7.30 -8.55 -4.93
C GLU A 47 -7.36 -9.89 -4.20
N GLU A 48 -8.32 -10.75 -4.54
CA GLU A 48 -8.44 -12.11 -3.97
C GLU A 48 -7.21 -12.97 -4.25
N GLN A 49 -6.70 -12.93 -5.48
CA GLN A 49 -5.49 -13.66 -5.86
C GLN A 49 -4.28 -13.12 -5.10
N ARG A 50 -4.11 -11.79 -5.04
CA ARG A 50 -3.01 -11.16 -4.28
C ARG A 50 -3.07 -11.53 -2.80
N MET A 51 -4.26 -11.48 -2.19
CA MET A 51 -4.48 -11.87 -0.80
C MET A 51 -4.08 -13.32 -0.54
N SER A 52 -4.42 -14.24 -1.46
CA SER A 52 -4.11 -15.67 -1.33
C SER A 52 -2.62 -16.01 -1.47
N MET A 53 -1.85 -15.13 -2.11
CA MET A 53 -0.39 -15.32 -2.33
C MET A 53 0.47 -14.70 -1.24
N SER A 54 -0.10 -13.83 -0.41
CA SER A 54 0.59 -13.11 0.66
C SER A 54 0.37 -13.78 2.02
N TRP A 55 1.11 -13.35 3.05
CA TRP A 55 1.03 -13.86 4.41
C TRP A 55 -0.35 -13.65 5.04
N ASP A 56 -0.80 -14.62 5.83
CA ASP A 56 -2.04 -14.54 6.62
C ASP A 56 -1.76 -14.25 8.11
N TYR A 57 -2.83 -14.07 8.90
CA TYR A 57 -2.75 -13.79 10.34
C TYR A 57 -1.83 -14.78 11.07
N SER A 58 -1.99 -16.07 10.79
CA SER A 58 -1.23 -17.15 11.42
C SER A 58 0.22 -17.19 10.97
N ASP A 59 0.57 -16.60 9.82
CA ASP A 59 1.95 -16.52 9.35
C ASP A 59 2.69 -15.39 10.06
N MET A 60 2.03 -14.24 10.25
CA MET A 60 2.67 -13.03 10.77
C MET A 60 2.58 -12.87 12.29
N PHE A 61 1.50 -13.30 12.94
CA PHE A 61 1.32 -13.10 14.39
C PHE A 61 1.58 -14.37 15.18
N SER A 62 2.38 -14.28 16.24
CA SER A 62 2.40 -15.27 17.32
C SER A 62 1.31 -14.98 18.33
N TRP A 63 1.17 -13.71 18.72
CA TRP A 63 0.10 -13.21 19.56
C TRP A 63 -0.02 -11.69 19.40
N ALA A 64 -1.19 -11.15 19.73
CA ALA A 64 -1.42 -9.71 19.89
C ALA A 64 -2.29 -9.46 21.12
N SER A 65 -2.10 -8.32 21.78
CA SER A 65 -2.87 -7.90 22.93
C SER A 65 -3.08 -6.38 22.94
N TYR A 66 -4.15 -5.96 23.61
CA TYR A 66 -4.45 -4.57 23.89
C TYR A 66 -4.98 -4.44 25.31
N GLU A 67 -4.46 -3.47 26.08
CA GLU A 67 -4.76 -3.35 27.52
C GLU A 67 -4.61 -4.69 28.27
N GLU A 68 -3.50 -5.40 27.99
CA GLU A 68 -3.17 -6.73 28.54
C GLU A 68 -4.16 -7.86 28.21
N LYS A 69 -5.16 -7.61 27.35
CA LYS A 69 -6.11 -8.62 26.90
C LYS A 69 -5.70 -9.14 25.54
N THR A 70 -5.60 -10.46 25.43
CA THR A 70 -5.33 -11.13 24.15
C THR A 70 -6.41 -10.79 23.13
N LEU A 71 -5.98 -10.41 21.94
CA LEU A 71 -6.85 -10.15 20.79
C LEU A 71 -7.16 -11.44 20.02
N GLN A 72 -8.35 -11.51 19.45
CA GLN A 72 -8.71 -12.48 18.41
C GLN A 72 -8.36 -11.85 17.06
N LEU A 73 -7.31 -12.35 16.41
CA LEU A 73 -6.70 -11.68 15.25
C LEU A 73 -7.70 -11.37 14.12
N GLU A 74 -8.51 -12.35 13.73
CA GLU A 74 -9.46 -12.24 12.62
C GLU A 74 -10.64 -11.31 12.91
N ARG A 75 -10.93 -11.06 14.20
CA ARG A 75 -12.00 -10.16 14.65
C ARG A 75 -11.45 -8.76 14.91
N ASP A 76 -10.29 -8.67 15.54
CA ASP A 76 -9.76 -7.43 16.12
C ASP A 76 -8.82 -6.67 15.18
N LEU A 77 -8.25 -7.37 14.20
CA LEU A 77 -7.43 -6.77 13.14
C LEU A 77 -8.16 -6.86 11.81
N TYR A 78 -8.06 -5.80 11.02
CA TYR A 78 -8.58 -5.78 9.66
C TYR A 78 -7.49 -6.13 8.67
N LYS A 79 -7.67 -7.24 7.94
CA LYS A 79 -6.78 -7.63 6.83
C LYS A 79 -7.25 -6.97 5.54
N TRP A 80 -6.31 -6.36 4.83
CA TRP A 80 -6.50 -5.78 3.51
C TRP A 80 -5.21 -5.93 2.70
N ASN A 81 -5.25 -5.71 1.38
CA ASN A 81 -4.11 -5.95 0.51
C ASN A 81 -3.70 -4.71 -0.27
N ASP A 82 -2.43 -4.32 -0.11
CA ASP A 82 -1.76 -3.34 -0.96
C ASP A 82 -0.93 -4.06 -2.04
N VAL A 83 -0.83 -3.45 -3.23
CA VAL A 83 -0.11 -4.05 -4.36
C VAL A 83 1.39 -4.19 -4.08
N THR A 84 1.96 -3.24 -3.34
CA THR A 84 3.38 -3.15 -3.04
C THR A 84 3.72 -3.77 -1.70
N LEU A 85 2.90 -3.54 -0.66
CA LEU A 85 3.14 -4.05 0.70
C LEU A 85 2.64 -5.49 0.91
N GLY A 86 1.69 -5.97 0.10
CA GLY A 86 1.01 -7.23 0.30
C GLY A 86 -0.10 -7.14 1.35
N ASN A 87 -0.35 -8.24 2.07
CA ASN A 87 -1.38 -8.26 3.12
C ASN A 87 -0.93 -7.44 4.33
N CYS A 88 -1.71 -6.41 4.62
CA CYS A 88 -1.56 -5.54 5.76
C CYS A 88 -2.64 -5.84 6.81
N PHE A 89 -2.30 -5.61 8.07
CA PHE A 89 -3.17 -5.91 9.20
C PHE A 89 -3.27 -4.70 10.10
N THR A 90 -4.45 -4.08 10.13
CA THR A 90 -4.64 -2.82 10.84
C THR A 90 -5.50 -3.02 12.07
N PHE A 91 -4.95 -2.67 13.23
CA PHE A 91 -5.68 -2.52 14.48
C PHE A 91 -6.47 -1.21 14.45
N ASN A 92 -7.74 -1.21 14.91
CA ASN A 92 -8.62 -0.04 14.86
C ASN A 92 -8.86 0.53 13.44
N HIS A 93 -8.95 -0.33 12.43
CA HIS A 93 -9.28 0.10 11.07
C HIS A 93 -10.74 0.57 10.95
N ARG A 94 -11.01 1.60 10.14
CA ARG A 94 -12.38 2.13 9.93
C ARG A 94 -13.41 1.09 9.51
N ASN A 95 -13.01 0.13 8.67
CA ASN A 95 -13.88 -0.94 8.17
C ASN A 95 -14.06 -2.10 9.17
N ASN A 96 -13.38 -2.08 10.32
CA ASN A 96 -13.61 -3.06 11.37
C ASN A 96 -14.71 -2.56 12.32
N THR A 97 -15.94 -3.00 12.05
CA THR A 97 -17.10 -2.68 12.91
C THR A 97 -17.22 -3.57 14.13
N ASP A 98 -16.57 -4.74 14.12
CA ASP A 98 -16.71 -5.74 15.17
C ASP A 98 -15.88 -5.40 16.41
N ALA A 99 -14.80 -4.65 16.23
CA ALA A 99 -13.90 -4.26 17.30
C ALA A 99 -13.34 -2.84 17.11
N GLN A 100 -13.74 -1.94 17.99
CA GLN A 100 -13.15 -0.60 18.11
C GLN A 100 -12.63 -0.37 19.53
N TYR A 101 -11.37 0.04 19.62
CA TYR A 101 -10.64 0.21 20.87
C TYR A 101 -10.31 1.68 21.11
N LEU A 102 -10.55 2.13 22.34
CA LEU A 102 -10.23 3.48 22.79
C LEU A 102 -9.03 3.43 23.72
N GLY A 103 -8.09 4.36 23.54
CA GLY A 103 -6.98 4.55 24.48
C GLY A 103 -7.47 5.08 25.83
N ARG A 104 -7.45 4.23 26.87
CA ARG A 104 -7.84 4.63 28.24
C ARG A 104 -6.64 4.84 29.15
N MET A 105 -5.55 4.12 28.88
CA MET A 105 -4.32 4.17 29.66
C MET A 105 -3.13 4.45 28.75
N THR A 106 -2.19 5.27 29.23
CA THR A 106 -0.93 5.52 28.55
C THR A 106 0.14 4.52 28.98
N GLY A 107 1.18 4.40 28.16
CA GLY A 107 2.30 3.48 28.40
C GLY A 107 2.04 2.07 27.87
N ILE A 108 3.02 1.18 28.08
CA ILE A 108 3.06 -0.15 27.46
C ILE A 108 1.83 -0.99 27.87
N MET A 109 1.42 -0.96 29.13
CA MET A 109 0.28 -1.77 29.61
C MET A 109 -1.05 -1.38 28.96
N GLY A 110 -1.22 -0.12 28.56
CA GLY A 110 -2.41 0.37 27.85
C GLY A 110 -2.30 0.35 26.32
N GLY A 111 -1.16 -0.13 25.80
CA GLY A 111 -0.85 -0.10 24.38
C GLY A 111 -1.33 -1.33 23.62
N PHE A 112 -1.13 -1.27 22.30
CA PHE A 112 -1.12 -2.45 21.45
C PHE A 112 0.24 -3.12 21.53
N LEU A 113 0.27 -4.41 21.87
CA LEU A 113 1.48 -5.22 21.88
C LEU A 113 1.29 -6.41 20.94
N ALA A 114 2.32 -6.74 20.17
CA ALA A 114 2.29 -7.91 19.33
C ALA A 114 3.66 -8.58 19.28
N SER A 115 3.65 -9.91 19.27
CA SER A 115 4.81 -10.71 18.89
C SER A 115 4.60 -11.21 17.48
N LEU A 116 5.48 -10.77 16.59
CA LEU A 116 5.39 -11.02 15.16
C LEU A 116 6.44 -12.04 14.71
N LYS A 117 6.14 -12.74 13.63
CA LYS A 117 6.99 -13.74 12.99
C LYS A 117 7.41 -13.23 11.63
N ILE A 118 8.69 -13.44 11.32
CA ILE A 118 9.30 -13.07 10.05
C ILE A 118 9.96 -14.33 9.50
N ASN A 119 9.54 -14.79 8.32
CA ASN A 119 10.14 -15.93 7.66
C ASN A 119 11.24 -15.50 6.69
N SER A 120 12.48 -15.41 7.17
CA SER A 120 13.63 -14.93 6.40
C SER A 120 13.90 -15.73 5.12
N ASN A 121 13.51 -17.01 5.07
CA ASN A 121 13.74 -17.89 3.92
C ASN A 121 12.77 -17.61 2.75
N GLU A 122 11.75 -16.79 2.98
CA GLU A 122 10.73 -16.45 1.98
C GLU A 122 10.90 -15.05 1.39
N TYR A 123 11.89 -14.28 1.86
CA TYR A 123 12.18 -12.98 1.30
C TYR A 123 12.61 -13.07 -0.15
N CYS A 124 12.20 -12.06 -0.93
CA CYS A 124 12.66 -11.91 -2.30
C CYS A 124 14.15 -11.56 -2.31
N PRO A 125 14.98 -12.16 -3.19
CA PRO A 125 16.43 -11.96 -3.20
C PRO A 125 16.90 -10.51 -3.41
N TRP A 126 16.04 -9.64 -3.93
CA TRP A 126 16.33 -8.22 -4.18
C TRP A 126 15.85 -7.28 -3.06
N VAL A 127 15.31 -7.84 -1.97
CA VAL A 127 14.93 -7.08 -0.77
C VAL A 127 16.09 -7.11 0.20
N ASP A 128 16.70 -5.95 0.41
CA ASP A 128 17.96 -5.82 1.16
C ASP A 128 17.75 -5.78 2.69
N THR A 129 16.54 -5.41 3.13
CA THR A 129 16.22 -5.23 4.55
C THR A 129 15.08 -6.15 4.98
N MET A 130 15.34 -6.96 6.01
CA MET A 130 14.32 -7.78 6.67
C MET A 130 13.72 -7.04 7.86
N GLY A 131 12.40 -7.10 7.99
CA GLY A 131 11.67 -6.41 9.04
C GLY A 131 10.20 -6.28 8.71
N ILE A 132 9.45 -5.78 9.68
CA ILE A 132 8.03 -5.46 9.54
C ILE A 132 7.89 -3.95 9.55
N GLN A 133 7.23 -3.40 8.54
CA GLN A 133 6.90 -1.99 8.49
C GLN A 133 5.65 -1.72 9.32
N VAL A 134 5.76 -0.80 10.27
CA VAL A 134 4.64 -0.37 11.11
C VAL A 134 4.29 1.07 10.76
N PHE A 135 3.02 1.27 10.41
CA PHE A 135 2.44 2.58 10.11
C PHE A 135 1.55 3.00 11.28
N VAL A 136 1.67 4.26 11.69
CA VAL A 136 0.76 4.88 12.65
C VAL A 136 0.04 6.00 11.94
N HIS A 137 -1.26 5.83 11.72
CA HIS A 137 -2.09 6.75 10.96
C HIS A 137 -3.46 6.93 11.63
N PRO A 138 -4.20 8.01 11.29
CA PRO A 138 -5.60 8.16 11.69
C PRO A 138 -6.46 7.01 11.15
N ALA A 139 -7.42 6.53 11.94
CA ALA A 139 -8.25 5.36 11.59
C ALA A 139 -9.03 5.52 10.28
N GLU A 140 -9.41 6.76 9.93
CA GLU A 140 -10.19 7.06 8.74
C GLU A 140 -9.32 7.25 7.48
N GLU A 141 -8.02 7.48 7.62
CA GLU A 141 -7.11 7.70 6.48
C GLU A 141 -6.57 6.36 5.93
N ASP A 142 -6.34 6.32 4.62
CA ASP A 142 -5.61 5.24 3.97
C ASP A 142 -4.10 5.42 4.16
N ILE A 143 -3.36 4.31 4.18
CA ILE A 143 -1.89 4.35 4.13
C ILE A 143 -1.40 4.12 2.72
N PHE A 144 -0.23 4.67 2.42
CA PHE A 144 0.46 4.50 1.16
C PHE A 144 1.78 3.76 1.39
N SER A 145 2.27 3.03 0.38
CA SER A 145 3.54 2.32 0.50
C SER A 145 4.73 3.26 0.79
N GLU A 146 4.60 4.51 0.39
CA GLU A 146 5.53 5.62 0.57
C GLU A 146 5.30 6.40 1.87
N SER A 147 4.23 6.10 2.61
CA SER A 147 3.96 6.74 3.90
C SER A 147 5.09 6.49 4.89
N VAL A 148 5.27 7.43 5.81
CA VAL A 148 6.28 7.31 6.86
C VAL A 148 5.95 6.09 7.73
N SER A 149 6.86 5.13 7.73
CA SER A 149 6.78 3.92 8.54
C SER A 149 8.01 3.75 9.42
N THR A 150 7.83 2.99 10.49
CA THR A 150 8.93 2.51 11.33
C THR A 150 9.23 1.06 10.96
N MET A 151 10.48 0.77 10.63
CA MET A 151 10.92 -0.59 10.32
C MET A 151 11.30 -1.33 11.62
N CYS A 152 10.52 -2.34 11.99
CA CYS A 152 10.78 -3.20 13.15
C CYS A 152 11.67 -4.37 12.73
N GLN A 153 12.87 -4.44 13.29
CA GLN A 153 13.85 -5.49 12.97
C GLN A 153 13.54 -6.81 13.71
N PRO A 154 13.82 -7.97 13.08
CA PRO A 154 13.72 -9.26 13.76
C PRO A 154 14.72 -9.37 14.93
N GLY A 155 14.38 -10.17 15.94
CA GLY A 155 15.28 -10.50 17.05
C GLY A 155 15.38 -9.45 18.16
N GLY A 156 14.56 -8.40 18.10
CA GLY A 156 14.50 -7.36 19.13
C GLY A 156 13.07 -6.92 19.44
N GLN A 157 12.94 -6.04 20.44
CA GLN A 157 11.71 -5.32 20.76
C GLN A 157 11.83 -3.89 20.21
N THR A 158 10.80 -3.44 19.50
CA THR A 158 10.70 -2.05 19.02
C THR A 158 9.50 -1.38 19.69
N ASP A 159 9.77 -0.38 20.52
CA ASP A 159 8.73 0.37 21.22
C ASP A 159 8.44 1.68 20.47
N ILE A 160 7.19 1.85 20.03
CA ILE A 160 6.75 3.05 19.31
C ILE A 160 5.80 3.84 20.22
N TYR A 161 6.17 5.08 20.53
CA TYR A 161 5.39 5.99 21.37
C TYR A 161 4.83 7.13 20.52
N PRO A 162 3.62 6.99 19.95
CA PRO A 162 3.02 8.04 19.16
C PRO A 162 2.49 9.18 20.05
N PHE A 163 2.70 10.42 19.61
CA PHE A 163 2.10 11.61 20.21
C PHE A 163 1.16 12.26 19.20
N MET A 164 -0.11 12.39 19.55
CA MET A 164 -1.09 13.01 18.68
C MET A 164 -0.93 14.52 18.67
N THR A 165 -0.66 15.09 17.50
CA THR A 165 -0.67 16.54 17.27
C THR A 165 -1.62 16.81 16.12
N ALA A 166 -2.58 17.71 16.32
CA ALA A 166 -3.58 18.07 15.31
C ALA A 166 -3.50 19.56 14.99
N TYR A 167 -3.59 19.89 13.70
CA TYR A 167 -3.60 21.26 13.20
C TYR A 167 -4.88 21.53 12.41
N THR A 168 -5.61 22.58 12.78
CA THR A 168 -6.79 23.01 12.03
C THR A 168 -6.49 24.33 11.34
N ARG A 169 -6.61 24.37 10.01
CA ARG A 169 -6.45 25.58 9.21
C ARG A 169 -7.81 26.13 8.78
N LEU A 170 -7.89 27.45 8.60
CA LEU A 170 -9.07 28.10 8.05
C LEU A 170 -9.05 28.02 6.52
N GLY A 171 -10.19 27.66 5.92
CA GLY A 171 -10.40 27.73 4.48
C GLY A 171 -11.10 29.01 4.03
N GLY A 172 -11.48 29.07 2.75
CA GLY A 172 -12.23 30.18 2.16
C GLY A 172 -11.35 31.40 1.93
N GLN A 173 -11.70 32.53 2.55
CA GLN A 173 -10.95 33.79 2.40
C GLN A 173 -9.50 33.72 2.91
N TYR A 174 -9.19 32.73 3.76
CA TYR A 174 -7.85 32.53 4.34
C TYR A 174 -6.99 31.54 3.55
N GLY A 175 -7.54 30.92 2.49
CA GLY A 175 -6.85 29.95 1.63
C GLY A 175 -7.74 28.78 1.22
N THR A 176 -7.27 28.00 0.26
CA THR A 176 -7.94 26.76 -0.15
C THR A 176 -7.60 25.65 0.83
N CYS A 177 -8.61 25.18 1.57
CA CYS A 177 -8.47 24.06 2.49
C CYS A 177 -9.56 23.04 2.16
N ILE A 178 -9.14 21.87 1.68
CA ILE A 178 -10.00 20.74 1.39
C ILE A 178 -10.22 19.97 2.69
N LYS A 179 -11.49 19.74 3.04
CA LYS A 179 -11.92 19.01 4.23
C LYS A 179 -12.43 17.62 3.88
N GLU A 180 -13.04 17.48 2.71
CA GLU A 180 -13.66 16.24 2.26
C GLU A 180 -13.20 15.89 0.85
N ALA A 181 -13.06 14.59 0.58
CA ALA A 181 -12.69 14.09 -0.74
C ALA A 181 -13.72 14.47 -1.82
N SER A 182 -14.97 14.73 -1.44
CA SER A 182 -16.04 15.21 -2.32
C SER A 182 -15.76 16.58 -2.95
N GLN A 183 -14.85 17.37 -2.37
CA GLN A 183 -14.51 18.72 -2.84
C GLN A 183 -13.46 18.72 -3.96
N VAL A 184 -12.83 17.58 -4.25
CA VAL A 184 -11.90 17.40 -5.37
C VAL A 184 -12.56 16.58 -6.48
N LYS A 185 -12.21 16.87 -7.73
CA LYS A 185 -12.85 16.22 -8.90
C LYS A 185 -12.68 14.71 -8.92
N GLN A 186 -11.48 14.24 -8.59
CA GLN A 186 -11.10 12.83 -8.64
C GLN A 186 -10.33 12.46 -7.37
N TYR A 187 -10.85 11.46 -6.65
CA TYR A 187 -10.21 10.84 -5.50
C TYR A 187 -10.58 9.36 -5.51
N PHE A 188 -9.61 8.48 -5.75
CA PHE A 188 -9.85 7.04 -5.95
C PHE A 188 -9.72 6.20 -4.68
N TYR A 189 -9.34 6.83 -3.57
CA TYR A 189 -9.23 6.21 -2.26
C TYR A 189 -10.55 6.23 -1.50
N THR A 190 -10.73 5.30 -0.56
CA THR A 190 -12.00 5.14 0.17
C THR A 190 -11.97 5.78 1.55
N GLY A 191 -10.78 6.08 2.09
CA GLY A 191 -10.61 6.78 3.34
C GLY A 191 -10.91 8.28 3.27
N ALA A 192 -10.71 8.94 4.42
CA ALA A 192 -10.71 10.38 4.52
C ALA A 192 -9.70 11.02 3.55
N TYR A 193 -9.94 12.29 3.22
CA TYR A 193 -9.06 13.02 2.32
C TYR A 193 -7.66 13.16 2.90
N ALA A 194 -6.67 12.63 2.18
CA ALA A 194 -5.26 12.82 2.43
C ALA A 194 -4.59 13.46 1.21
N THR A 195 -3.58 14.30 1.45
CA THR A 195 -2.84 14.97 0.37
C THR A 195 -2.19 13.96 -0.57
N ASP A 196 -1.57 12.91 -0.03
CA ASP A 196 -0.92 11.86 -0.83
C ASP A 196 -1.93 11.10 -1.72
N GLY A 197 -3.11 10.78 -1.18
CA GLY A 197 -4.19 10.16 -1.95
C GLY A 197 -4.69 11.06 -3.09
N CYS A 198 -4.70 12.38 -2.89
CA CYS A 198 -5.06 13.34 -3.93
C CYS A 198 -4.00 13.42 -5.04
N LEU A 199 -2.71 13.44 -4.67
CA LEU A 199 -1.59 13.47 -5.63
C LEU A 199 -1.56 12.19 -6.46
N GLN A 200 -1.75 11.03 -5.83
CA GLN A 200 -1.80 9.75 -6.53
C GLN A 200 -3.05 9.63 -7.41
N SER A 201 -4.20 10.15 -6.99
CA SER A 201 -5.41 10.20 -7.84
C SER A 201 -5.21 11.11 -9.06
N CYS A 202 -4.47 12.21 -8.89
CA CYS A 202 -4.12 13.11 -9.98
C CYS A 202 -3.18 12.45 -11.00
N TYR A 203 -2.18 11.72 -10.51
CA TYR A 203 -1.30 10.88 -11.33
C TYR A 203 -2.11 9.84 -12.13
N GLN A 204 -3.04 9.14 -11.48
CA GLN A 204 -3.91 8.16 -12.16
C GLN A 204 -4.73 8.79 -13.28
N GLN A 205 -5.26 10.00 -13.06
CA GLN A 205 -5.96 10.71 -14.13
C GLN A 205 -5.03 11.08 -15.29
N ALA A 206 -3.79 11.46 -15.01
CA ALA A 206 -2.81 11.75 -16.04
C ALA A 206 -2.48 10.50 -16.87
N CYS A 207 -2.31 9.34 -16.21
CA CYS A 207 -2.16 8.05 -16.88
C CYS A 207 -3.35 7.75 -17.80
N GLU A 208 -4.58 7.93 -17.31
CA GLU A 208 -5.78 7.68 -18.10
C GLU A 208 -5.83 8.60 -19.35
N ASN A 209 -5.52 9.88 -19.20
CA ASN A 209 -5.57 10.85 -20.29
C ASN A 209 -4.49 10.64 -21.36
N ILE A 210 -3.28 10.23 -20.94
CA ILE A 210 -2.11 10.11 -21.82
C ILE A 210 -2.00 8.71 -22.42
N CYS A 211 -2.15 7.68 -21.59
CA CYS A 211 -1.96 6.28 -21.97
C CYS A 211 -3.28 5.56 -22.31
N GLY A 212 -4.44 6.15 -21.98
CA GLY A 212 -5.76 5.52 -22.17
C GLY A 212 -6.10 4.44 -21.15
N CYS A 213 -5.31 4.32 -20.08
CA CYS A 213 -5.46 3.34 -19.01
C CYS A 213 -4.85 3.87 -17.71
N MET A 214 -5.21 3.28 -16.58
CA MET A 214 -4.72 3.65 -15.26
C MET A 214 -3.63 2.68 -14.77
N ASP A 215 -2.68 3.18 -13.97
CA ASP A 215 -1.56 2.37 -13.47
C ASP A 215 -2.07 1.34 -12.45
N PRO A 216 -1.87 0.02 -12.68
CA PRO A 216 -2.42 -1.04 -11.83
C PRO A 216 -1.86 -1.06 -10.40
N ARG A 217 -0.80 -0.30 -10.11
CA ARG A 217 -0.16 -0.25 -8.78
C ARG A 217 -0.98 0.53 -7.74
N TYR A 218 -1.87 1.43 -8.17
CA TYR A 218 -2.69 2.23 -7.26
C TYR A 218 -4.18 2.00 -7.52
N PRO A 219 -5.08 2.40 -6.60
CA PRO A 219 -6.52 2.34 -6.81
C PRO A 219 -6.98 3.13 -8.03
N MET A 220 -7.99 2.59 -8.69
CA MET A 220 -8.53 3.11 -9.95
C MET A 220 -10.04 3.26 -9.84
N SER A 221 -10.64 4.05 -10.73
CA SER A 221 -12.10 4.09 -10.84
C SER A 221 -12.66 2.75 -11.33
N GLN A 222 -13.89 2.41 -10.93
CA GLN A 222 -14.55 1.14 -11.34
C GLN A 222 -14.75 1.01 -12.86
N THR A 223 -14.72 2.13 -13.59
CA THR A 223 -14.94 2.19 -15.03
C THR A 223 -13.64 2.22 -15.84
N ALA A 224 -12.50 2.53 -15.19
CA ALA A 224 -11.22 2.62 -15.86
C ALA A 224 -10.61 1.24 -16.09
N SER A 225 -9.85 1.12 -17.18
CA SER A 225 -9.09 -0.10 -17.49
C SER A 225 -7.67 0.01 -16.95
N ALA A 226 -7.16 -1.10 -16.39
CA ALA A 226 -5.79 -1.21 -15.92
C ALA A 226 -4.80 -1.25 -17.10
N CYS A 227 -3.68 -0.53 -16.99
CA CYS A 227 -2.61 -0.58 -17.97
C CYS A 227 -1.93 -1.94 -17.95
N GLY A 228 -1.98 -2.64 -19.08
CA GLY A 228 -1.23 -3.87 -19.27
C GLY A 228 0.27 -3.64 -19.42
N LEU A 229 1.03 -4.73 -19.49
CA LEU A 229 2.49 -4.68 -19.63
C LEU A 229 2.96 -3.98 -20.91
N THR A 230 2.14 -3.98 -21.96
CA THR A 230 2.43 -3.25 -23.19
C THR A 230 2.42 -1.74 -23.02
N GLN A 231 1.65 -1.23 -22.06
CA GLN A 231 1.51 0.20 -21.76
C GLN A 231 2.47 0.67 -20.65
N ARG A 232 3.25 -0.23 -20.04
CA ARG A 232 4.16 0.10 -18.93
C ARG A 232 5.10 1.27 -19.26
N ASN A 233 5.73 1.25 -20.44
CA ASN A 233 6.63 2.33 -20.85
C ASN A 233 5.92 3.69 -20.89
N CYS A 234 4.65 3.73 -21.29
CA CYS A 234 3.87 4.97 -21.26
C CYS A 234 3.67 5.45 -19.83
N VAL A 235 3.32 4.54 -18.91
CA VAL A 235 3.17 4.86 -17.48
C VAL A 235 4.47 5.40 -16.89
N ASP A 236 5.61 4.76 -17.18
CA ASP A 236 6.92 5.21 -16.72
C ASP A 236 7.31 6.59 -17.29
N GLU A 237 6.94 6.85 -18.56
CA GLU A 237 7.12 8.17 -19.20
C GLU A 237 6.23 9.25 -18.58
N VAL A 238 5.01 8.93 -18.16
CA VAL A 238 4.11 9.86 -17.45
C VAL A 238 4.76 10.33 -16.15
N THR A 239 5.30 9.42 -15.34
CA THR A 239 6.03 9.76 -14.10
C THR A 239 7.26 10.62 -14.39
N THR A 240 8.02 10.29 -15.45
CA THR A 240 9.26 11.00 -15.80
C THR A 240 9.01 12.41 -16.33
N ASN A 241 7.96 12.58 -17.15
CA ASN A 241 7.68 13.83 -17.86
C ASN A 241 6.88 14.84 -17.03
N LEU A 242 5.94 14.38 -16.21
CA LEU A 242 5.15 15.27 -15.36
C LEU A 242 5.89 15.66 -14.08
N GLY A 243 6.89 14.87 -13.67
CA GLY A 243 7.60 15.06 -12.41
C GLY A 243 6.66 14.98 -11.20
N ASP A 244 7.17 15.43 -10.05
CA ASP A 244 6.40 15.51 -8.81
C ASP A 244 5.05 16.23 -9.05
N PRO A 245 3.90 15.60 -8.77
CA PRO A 245 2.55 16.13 -9.04
C PRO A 245 2.25 17.47 -8.37
N THR A 246 3.14 17.98 -7.51
CA THR A 246 3.12 19.35 -6.97
C THR A 246 3.55 20.45 -7.96
N ARG A 247 4.18 20.12 -9.11
CA ARG A 247 4.69 21.10 -10.09
C ARG A 247 3.85 21.26 -11.35
N SER A 248 3.11 20.23 -11.70
CA SER A 248 2.15 20.25 -12.78
C SER A 248 0.91 21.01 -12.33
N GLU A 249 0.58 22.11 -13.01
CA GLU A 249 -0.72 22.78 -12.90
C GLU A 249 -1.81 21.81 -13.37
N PHE A 250 -2.18 20.87 -12.52
CA PHE A 250 -3.40 20.12 -12.66
C PHE A 250 -4.50 20.99 -12.07
N PRO A 251 -5.46 21.46 -12.89
CA PRO A 251 -6.54 22.27 -12.37
C PRO A 251 -7.38 21.42 -11.41
N SER A 252 -7.19 21.68 -10.12
CA SER A 252 -8.09 21.30 -9.03
C SER A 252 -9.56 21.43 -9.45
#